data_AF-A0A958HMQ1-F1
#
_entry.id   AF-A0A958HMQ1-F1
#
_cell.length_a   1.000
_cell.length_b   1.000
_cell.length_c   1.000
_cell.angle_alpha   90.00
_cell.angle_beta   90.00
_cell.angle_gamma   90.00
#
_symmetry.space_group_name_H-M   'P 1'
#
loop_
_entity.id
_entity.type
_entity.pdbx_description
1 polymer ?
#
loop_
_entity_poly.entity_id
_entity_poly.type
_entity_poly.pdbx_seq_one_letter_code
_entity_poly.pdbx_strand_id
1 'polypeptide(L)'
;MTPTLFRRLFVPTIDREAKALKPGMLQYTLAEHGQTHRFHLRVDPGGSGLLVSNGTAIAQLSASGVLIAARLLEGRPRDVILKELNNQFEPTSVAQQTADVAAVDQLIHRLITPGDSYPVFNLRDPALLKQDDVRLIPPIEADLELAQPVHMLPIMDHLWSAGLPHITIHVPVAPDVVEIVSLVEHAQWLGLICGVSGRASDLLVGSVISDLATVGVDHISVFYASADPALHDSFFGEGDHAAAEELFRRTEAAELADVAQIPLIRPTVATFAATLERLQELRVPNAAFYAIASPDGSVEDGSLPAAALAEIADDVESAADRAKVRFQWQPPVLRDPAVSLADQVRAGA
;
A
#
# COMPACT_ATOMS: atom_id res chain seq x y z
N MET A 1 -21.89 -66.29 8.69
CA MET A 1 -22.56 -66.19 10.00
C MET A 1 -21.71 -65.31 10.89
N THR A 2 -22.28 -64.16 11.31
CA THR A 2 -21.94 -63.32 12.50
C THR A 2 -20.55 -62.64 12.58
N PRO A 3 -20.41 -61.49 13.28
CA PRO A 3 -20.87 -60.13 12.90
C PRO A 3 -19.76 -59.06 13.19
N THR A 4 -20.08 -57.76 13.03
CA THR A 4 -19.49 -56.51 13.63
C THR A 4 -19.26 -55.44 12.54
N LEU A 5 -19.95 -54.30 12.45
CA LEU A 5 -20.38 -53.27 13.42
C LEU A 5 -19.26 -52.29 13.84
N PHE A 6 -18.99 -51.27 13.00
CA PHE A 6 -18.53 -49.92 13.39
C PHE A 6 -18.84 -48.98 12.19
N ARG A 7 -19.94 -48.23 12.18
CA ARG A 7 -20.15 -46.91 12.80
C ARG A 7 -19.24 -45.83 12.22
N ARG A 8 -19.77 -45.09 11.24
CA ARG A 8 -19.69 -43.63 11.05
C ARG A 8 -20.59 -43.34 9.83
N LEU A 9 -21.90 -43.21 10.05
CA LEU A 9 -22.53 -41.89 10.12
C LEU A 9 -21.90 -40.97 9.06
N PHE A 10 -22.45 -41.03 7.84
CA PHE A 10 -22.41 -39.91 6.91
C PHE A 10 -23.01 -38.72 7.66
N VAL A 11 -22.13 -37.98 8.33
CA VAL A 11 -22.39 -36.61 8.73
C VAL A 11 -22.67 -35.88 7.42
N PRO A 12 -23.79 -35.14 7.31
CA PRO A 12 -24.01 -34.34 6.12
C PRO A 12 -22.78 -33.45 5.97
N THR A 13 -22.13 -33.53 4.82
CA THR A 13 -21.26 -32.48 4.33
C THR A 13 -22.12 -31.23 4.38
N ILE A 14 -21.95 -30.43 5.43
CA ILE A 14 -22.50 -29.08 5.42
C ILE A 14 -21.62 -28.38 4.38
N ASP A 15 -22.12 -28.31 3.14
CA ASP A 15 -21.73 -27.26 2.23
C ASP A 15 -22.01 -25.93 2.93
N ARG A 16 -21.02 -25.44 3.69
CA ARG A 16 -21.02 -24.11 4.29
C ARG A 16 -20.71 -23.03 3.25
N GLU A 17 -20.93 -23.29 1.95
CA GLU A 17 -20.78 -22.28 0.89
C GLU A 17 -21.89 -21.22 0.90
N ALA A 18 -22.96 -21.37 1.69
CA ALA A 18 -24.17 -20.54 1.54
C ALA A 18 -24.37 -19.35 2.53
N LYS A 19 -23.40 -18.95 3.37
CA LYS A 19 -23.56 -17.77 4.27
C LYS A 19 -22.34 -16.89 4.52
N ALA A 20 -21.18 -17.20 3.94
CA ALA A 20 -19.98 -16.35 4.02
C ALA A 20 -20.16 -15.06 3.19
N LEU A 21 -19.39 -14.01 3.53
CA LEU A 21 -19.28 -12.83 2.67
C LEU A 21 -18.80 -13.28 1.29
N LYS A 22 -19.44 -12.79 0.23
CA LYS A 22 -19.05 -13.16 -1.14
C LYS A 22 -17.68 -12.57 -1.46
N PRO A 23 -16.82 -13.29 -2.19
CA PRO A 23 -15.58 -12.71 -2.71
C PRO A 23 -15.85 -11.43 -3.49
N GLY A 24 -14.97 -10.44 -3.32
CA GLY A 24 -15.10 -9.13 -3.93
C GLY A 24 -14.57 -8.01 -3.03
N MET A 25 -14.75 -6.77 -3.49
CA MET A 25 -14.33 -5.57 -2.76
C MET A 25 -15.53 -4.90 -2.10
N LEU A 26 -15.42 -4.63 -0.80
CA LEU A 26 -16.40 -3.91 -0.01
C LEU A 26 -15.80 -2.59 0.45
N GLN A 27 -16.56 -1.50 0.31
CA GLN A 27 -16.13 -0.18 0.75
C GLN A 27 -16.94 0.24 1.97
N TYR A 28 -16.25 0.82 2.96
CA TYR A 28 -16.86 1.36 4.17
C TYR A 28 -16.33 2.76 4.45
N THR A 29 -17.15 3.54 5.14
CA THR A 29 -16.79 4.89 5.59
C THR A 29 -17.13 5.01 7.06
N LEU A 30 -16.15 5.40 7.86
CA LEU A 30 -16.31 5.62 9.29
C LEU A 30 -16.01 7.09 9.62
N ALA A 31 -16.93 7.74 10.33
CA ALA A 31 -16.71 9.07 10.85
C ALA A 31 -16.30 8.99 12.33
N GLU A 32 -15.08 9.41 12.66
CA GLU A 32 -14.56 9.44 14.04
C GLU A 32 -13.90 10.79 14.31
N HIS A 33 -14.20 11.43 15.45
CA HIS A 33 -13.61 12.72 15.85
C HIS A 33 -13.69 13.85 14.79
N GLY A 34 -14.71 13.81 13.90
CA GLY A 34 -14.89 14.78 12.82
C GLY A 34 -14.05 14.50 11.56
N GLN A 35 -13.26 13.43 11.55
CA GLN A 35 -12.56 12.92 10.37
C GLN A 35 -13.33 11.75 9.76
N THR A 36 -13.26 11.64 8.44
CA THR A 36 -13.88 10.55 7.68
C THR A 36 -12.80 9.62 7.17
N HIS A 37 -12.87 8.34 7.52
CA HIS A 37 -11.90 7.32 7.12
C HIS A 37 -12.54 6.35 6.13
N ARG A 38 -11.85 6.09 5.02
CA ARG A 38 -12.28 5.13 3.99
C ARG A 38 -11.58 3.80 4.22
N PHE A 39 -12.37 2.73 4.21
CA PHE A 39 -11.88 1.37 4.31
C PHE A 39 -12.25 0.55 3.09
N HIS A 40 -11.31 -0.28 2.64
CA HIS A 40 -11.50 -1.27 1.60
C HIS A 40 -11.30 -2.65 2.21
N LEU A 41 -12.36 -3.45 2.25
CA LEU A 41 -12.29 -4.83 2.67
C LEU A 41 -12.41 -5.74 1.44
N ARG A 42 -11.28 -6.33 1.04
CA ARG A 42 -11.26 -7.38 0.03
C ARG A 42 -11.55 -8.73 0.67
N VAL A 43 -12.48 -9.47 0.09
CA VAL A 43 -12.76 -10.86 0.42
C VAL A 43 -12.20 -11.74 -0.70
N ASP A 44 -11.19 -12.53 -0.37
CA ASP A 44 -10.53 -13.46 -1.29
C ASP A 44 -11.34 -14.76 -1.45
N PRO A 45 -11.13 -15.52 -2.55
CA PRO A 45 -11.64 -16.88 -2.65
C PRO A 45 -11.13 -17.74 -1.48
N GLY A 46 -12.05 -18.30 -0.69
CA GLY A 46 -11.73 -19.02 0.56
C GLY A 46 -12.11 -18.25 1.83
N GLY A 47 -12.51 -16.99 1.71
CA GLY A 47 -13.09 -16.18 2.79
C GLY A 47 -12.08 -15.36 3.59
N SER A 48 -10.77 -15.63 3.48
CA SER A 48 -9.73 -14.70 3.96
C SER A 48 -9.79 -13.37 3.22
N GLY A 49 -9.03 -12.38 3.66
CA GLY A 49 -9.11 -11.07 3.00
C GLY A 49 -8.07 -10.06 3.44
N LEU A 50 -8.26 -8.86 2.93
CA LEU A 50 -7.40 -7.70 3.16
C LEU A 50 -8.28 -6.54 3.62
N LEU A 51 -7.89 -5.86 4.69
CA LEU A 51 -8.47 -4.59 5.09
C LEU A 51 -7.44 -3.48 4.85
N VAL A 52 -7.80 -2.50 4.04
CA VAL A 52 -6.98 -1.31 3.74
C VAL A 52 -7.68 -0.08 4.30
N SER A 53 -6.92 0.82 4.92
CA SER A 53 -7.39 2.13 5.39
C SER A 53 -6.59 3.23 4.71
N ASN A 54 -7.26 4.21 4.10
CA ASN A 54 -6.67 5.42 3.51
C ASN A 54 -5.37 5.18 2.69
N GLY A 55 -5.25 4.05 1.97
CA GLY A 55 -4.05 3.70 1.19
C GLY A 55 -2.75 3.45 1.97
N THR A 56 -2.79 3.60 3.30
CA THR A 56 -1.60 3.76 4.14
C THR A 56 -1.62 2.84 5.35
N ALA A 57 -2.50 1.85 5.41
CA ALA A 57 -2.36 0.78 6.37
C ALA A 57 -3.11 -0.46 5.89
N ILE A 58 -2.49 -1.63 6.04
CA ILE A 58 -2.99 -2.88 5.49
C ILE A 58 -2.97 -3.96 6.57
N ALA A 59 -4.10 -4.67 6.70
CA ALA A 59 -4.22 -5.83 7.57
C ALA A 59 -4.70 -7.04 6.79
N GLN A 60 -3.98 -8.15 6.93
CA GLN A 60 -4.39 -9.41 6.35
C GLN A 60 -5.25 -10.18 7.36
N LEU A 61 -6.44 -10.58 6.93
CA LEU A 61 -7.48 -11.16 7.78
C LEU A 61 -7.72 -12.63 7.45
N SER A 62 -7.91 -13.44 8.48
CA SER A 62 -8.52 -14.76 8.36
C SER A 62 -10.00 -14.64 7.98
N ALA A 63 -10.65 -15.75 7.61
CA ALA A 63 -12.06 -15.72 7.24
C ALA A 63 -13.00 -15.22 8.36
N SER A 64 -12.71 -15.57 9.62
CA SER A 64 -13.43 -15.01 10.77
C SER A 64 -13.10 -13.53 10.98
N GLY A 65 -11.83 -13.13 10.77
CA GLY A 65 -11.41 -11.74 10.81
C GLY A 65 -12.13 -10.86 9.80
N VAL A 66 -12.31 -11.33 8.56
CA VAL A 66 -13.07 -10.65 7.50
C VAL A 66 -14.52 -10.43 7.92
N LEU A 67 -15.18 -11.47 8.46
CA LEU A 67 -16.55 -11.33 8.95
C LEU A 67 -16.64 -10.31 10.09
N ILE A 68 -15.74 -10.40 11.07
CA ILE A 68 -15.71 -9.48 12.21
C ILE A 68 -15.51 -8.04 11.71
N ALA A 69 -14.52 -7.80 10.86
CA ALA A 69 -14.19 -6.48 10.32
C ALA A 69 -15.39 -5.88 9.57
N ALA A 70 -16.00 -6.64 8.65
CA ALA A 70 -17.19 -6.20 7.93
C ALA A 70 -18.32 -5.81 8.88
N ARG A 71 -18.62 -6.64 9.89
CA ARG A 71 -19.72 -6.39 10.82
C ARG A 71 -19.45 -5.24 11.77
N LEU A 72 -18.20 -5.03 12.20
CA LEU A 72 -17.82 -3.87 12.99
C LEU A 72 -17.96 -2.58 12.17
N LEU A 73 -17.49 -2.57 10.91
CA LEU A 73 -17.61 -1.42 10.00
C LEU A 73 -19.07 -1.12 9.62
N GLU A 74 -19.95 -2.14 9.62
CA GLU A 74 -21.41 -1.97 9.48
C GLU A 74 -22.10 -1.49 10.78
N GLY A 75 -21.37 -1.34 11.88
CA GLY A 75 -21.92 -0.93 13.19
C GLY A 75 -22.78 -2.00 13.87
N ARG A 76 -22.53 -3.29 13.60
CA ARG A 76 -23.34 -4.39 14.12
C ARG A 76 -23.02 -4.66 15.59
N PRO A 77 -24.04 -4.91 16.45
CA PRO A 77 -23.82 -5.24 17.85
C PRO A 77 -22.99 -6.52 18.06
N ARG A 78 -22.15 -6.52 19.09
CA ARG A 78 -21.20 -7.62 19.38
C ARG A 78 -21.88 -8.98 19.56
N ASP A 79 -23.05 -9.04 20.18
CA ASP A 79 -23.83 -10.27 20.37
C ASP A 79 -24.28 -10.88 19.03
N VAL A 80 -24.61 -10.04 18.05
CA VAL A 80 -24.92 -10.47 16.67
C VAL A 80 -23.67 -11.05 16.00
N ILE A 81 -22.52 -10.38 16.14
CA ILE A 81 -21.24 -10.86 15.59
C ILE A 81 -20.87 -12.24 16.17
N LEU A 82 -20.94 -12.40 17.49
CA LEU A 82 -20.68 -13.68 18.16
C LEU A 82 -21.63 -14.78 17.70
N LYS A 83 -22.91 -14.46 17.49
CA LYS A 83 -23.88 -15.42 16.97
C LYS A 83 -23.55 -15.84 15.53
N GLU A 84 -23.15 -14.91 14.67
CA GLU A 84 -22.73 -15.23 13.30
C GLU A 84 -21.45 -16.07 13.28
N LEU A 85 -20.47 -15.76 14.14
CA LEU A 85 -19.24 -16.56 14.28
C LEU A 85 -19.54 -18.03 14.62
N ASN A 86 -20.39 -18.26 15.63
CA ASN A 86 -20.79 -19.61 16.03
C ASN A 86 -21.54 -20.37 14.92
N ASN A 87 -22.30 -19.66 14.09
CA ASN A 87 -23.05 -20.26 13.00
C ASN A 87 -22.17 -20.62 11.80
N GLN A 88 -21.10 -19.85 11.54
CA GLN A 88 -20.31 -19.93 10.31
C GLN A 88 -18.96 -20.63 10.46
N PHE A 89 -18.33 -20.58 11.62
CA PHE A 89 -17.01 -21.16 11.86
C PHE A 89 -17.06 -22.38 12.79
N GLU A 90 -15.91 -23.04 12.99
CA GLU A 90 -15.83 -24.13 13.96
C GLU A 90 -16.07 -23.59 15.38
N PRO A 91 -16.72 -24.37 16.27
CA PRO A 91 -17.01 -23.92 17.62
C PRO A 91 -15.74 -23.64 18.41
N THR A 92 -15.55 -22.38 18.80
CA THR A 92 -14.50 -21.93 19.73
C THR A 92 -15.13 -21.48 21.05
N SER A 93 -14.32 -21.27 22.08
CA SER A 93 -14.85 -20.77 23.36
C SER A 93 -15.38 -19.34 23.19
N VAL A 94 -16.45 -18.99 23.91
CA VAL A 94 -17.00 -17.62 23.90
C VAL A 94 -15.94 -16.59 24.29
N ALA A 95 -15.03 -16.96 25.20
CA ALA A 95 -13.89 -16.13 25.59
C ALA A 95 -12.96 -15.84 24.39
N GLN A 96 -12.63 -16.85 23.58
CA GLN A 96 -11.80 -16.67 22.39
C GLN A 96 -12.49 -15.78 21.34
N GLN A 97 -13.76 -16.05 21.01
CA GLN A 97 -14.50 -15.23 20.05
C GLN A 97 -14.62 -13.77 20.50
N THR A 98 -14.79 -13.57 21.81
CA THR A 98 -14.80 -12.25 22.42
C THR A 98 -13.43 -11.58 22.23
N ALA A 99 -12.33 -12.28 22.50
CA ALA A 99 -10.98 -11.76 22.27
C ALA A 99 -10.73 -11.43 20.80
N ASP A 100 -11.14 -12.29 19.86
CA ASP A 100 -10.99 -12.08 18.42
C ASP A 100 -11.71 -10.81 17.94
N VAL A 101 -12.97 -10.61 18.40
CA VAL A 101 -13.72 -9.38 18.08
C VAL A 101 -13.02 -8.14 18.61
N ALA A 102 -12.51 -8.19 19.85
CA ALA A 102 -11.77 -7.07 20.42
C ALA A 102 -10.45 -6.79 19.68
N ALA A 103 -9.76 -7.83 19.21
CA ALA A 103 -8.51 -7.69 18.48
C ALA A 103 -8.72 -7.00 17.12
N VAL A 104 -9.79 -7.36 16.39
CA VAL A 104 -10.13 -6.72 15.11
C VAL A 104 -10.64 -5.30 15.31
N ASP A 105 -11.40 -5.04 16.37
CA ASP A 105 -11.84 -3.68 16.73
C ASP A 105 -10.65 -2.76 17.04
N GLN A 106 -9.70 -3.22 17.84
CA GLN A 106 -8.44 -2.52 18.10
C GLN A 106 -7.61 -2.35 16.83
N LEU A 107 -7.61 -3.33 15.94
CA LEU A 107 -6.97 -3.21 14.64
C LEU A 107 -7.60 -2.06 13.84
N ILE A 108 -8.92 -2.02 13.68
CA ILE A 108 -9.61 -0.95 12.95
C ILE A 108 -9.24 0.41 13.54
N HIS A 109 -9.28 0.59 14.86
CA HIS A 109 -8.86 1.84 15.50
C HIS A 109 -7.40 2.21 15.26
N ARG A 110 -6.47 1.23 15.23
CA ARG A 110 -5.06 1.49 14.87
C ARG A 110 -4.88 1.89 13.41
N LEU A 111 -5.73 1.40 12.50
CA LEU A 111 -5.71 1.79 11.09
C LEU A 111 -6.29 3.20 10.87
N ILE A 112 -7.06 3.73 11.82
CA ILE A 112 -7.61 5.10 11.83
C ILE A 112 -6.56 6.10 12.32
N THR A 113 -5.82 5.72 13.36
CA THR A 113 -4.71 6.51 13.93
C THR A 113 -3.41 5.71 13.81
N PRO A 114 -2.79 5.64 12.60
CA PRO A 114 -1.52 4.95 12.44
C PRO A 114 -0.48 5.64 13.33
N GLY A 115 0.03 4.91 14.33
CA GLY A 115 1.15 5.36 15.15
C GLY A 115 2.49 5.34 14.40
N ASP A 116 3.59 5.57 15.13
CA ASP A 116 4.95 5.66 14.56
C ASP A 116 5.44 4.36 13.87
N SER A 117 4.87 3.21 14.23
CA SER A 117 5.20 1.91 13.62
C SER A 117 4.11 1.49 12.64
N TYR A 118 4.43 1.48 11.34
CA TYR A 118 3.53 1.05 10.27
C TYR A 118 3.29 -0.46 10.37
N PRO A 119 2.08 -0.90 10.73
CA PRO A 119 1.87 -2.30 10.95
C PRO A 119 1.24 -2.91 9.70
N VAL A 120 2.04 -3.64 8.92
CA VAL A 120 1.48 -4.74 8.13
C VAL A 120 1.04 -5.80 9.14
N PHE A 121 -0.20 -5.71 9.59
CA PHE A 121 -0.74 -6.67 10.54
C PHE A 121 -1.06 -7.97 9.79
N ASN A 122 -0.15 -8.92 9.88
CA ASN A 122 -0.42 -10.27 9.44
C ASN A 122 -1.21 -11.01 10.54
N LEU A 123 -2.54 -11.00 10.49
CA LEU A 123 -3.36 -11.83 11.38
C LEU A 123 -3.47 -13.28 10.89
N ARG A 124 -2.54 -13.74 10.05
CA ARG A 124 -2.43 -15.16 9.70
C ARG A 124 -1.65 -15.87 10.79
N ASP A 125 -2.31 -16.75 11.53
CA ASP A 125 -1.61 -17.79 12.27
C ASP A 125 -0.94 -18.74 11.25
N PRO A 126 0.40 -18.80 11.19
CA PRO A 126 1.11 -19.68 10.26
C PRO A 126 0.77 -21.16 10.51
N ALA A 127 0.37 -21.53 11.73
CA ALA A 127 -0.03 -22.89 12.09
C ALA A 127 -1.39 -23.30 11.50
N LEU A 128 -2.20 -22.35 11.01
CA LEU A 128 -3.48 -22.60 10.35
C LEU A 128 -3.35 -22.77 8.83
N LEU A 129 -2.16 -22.60 8.26
CA LEU A 129 -1.91 -22.81 6.83
C LEU A 129 -1.92 -24.32 6.53
N LYS A 130 -3.02 -24.81 5.96
CA LYS A 130 -2.97 -26.07 5.20
C LYS A 130 -2.21 -25.79 3.91
N GLN A 131 -1.20 -26.60 3.64
CA GLN A 131 -0.26 -26.46 2.52
C GLN A 131 -0.94 -26.42 1.12
N ASP A 132 -2.22 -26.77 1.04
CA ASP A 132 -3.01 -26.90 -0.20
C ASP A 132 -3.84 -25.65 -0.58
N ASP A 133 -3.82 -24.57 0.20
CA ASP A 133 -4.71 -23.40 0.02
C ASP A 133 -4.04 -22.13 -0.56
N VAL A 134 -2.83 -22.24 -1.12
CA VAL A 134 -2.17 -21.09 -1.78
C VAL A 134 -2.77 -20.85 -3.16
N ARG A 135 -4.02 -20.38 -3.21
CA ARG A 135 -4.54 -19.73 -4.42
C ARG A 135 -3.81 -18.40 -4.59
N LEU A 136 -3.34 -18.12 -5.80
CA LEU A 136 -2.84 -16.80 -6.15
C LEU A 136 -3.96 -15.79 -5.88
N ILE A 137 -3.70 -14.85 -4.99
CA ILE A 137 -4.58 -13.72 -4.72
C ILE A 137 -4.09 -12.52 -5.55
N PRO A 138 -4.99 -11.62 -5.98
CA PRO A 138 -4.60 -10.39 -6.65
C PRO A 138 -3.63 -9.58 -5.78
N PRO A 139 -2.68 -8.85 -6.40
CA PRO A 139 -1.81 -7.96 -5.65
C PRO A 139 -2.62 -6.83 -4.98
N ILE A 140 -1.97 -6.12 -4.07
CA ILE A 140 -2.60 -5.03 -3.32
C ILE A 140 -2.59 -3.75 -4.15
N GLU A 141 -1.51 -3.54 -4.89
CA GLU A 141 -1.29 -2.36 -5.70
C GLU A 141 -0.81 -2.70 -7.10
N ALA A 142 -0.99 -1.75 -8.02
CA ALA A 142 -0.45 -1.80 -9.36
C ALA A 142 0.05 -0.41 -9.79
N ASP A 143 1.20 -0.39 -10.44
CA ASP A 143 1.77 0.78 -11.08
C ASP A 143 1.31 0.87 -12.54
N LEU A 144 0.84 2.05 -12.93
CA LEU A 144 0.34 2.34 -14.27
C LEU A 144 1.10 3.52 -14.86
N GLU A 145 1.66 3.35 -16.04
CA GLU A 145 2.20 4.48 -16.81
C GLU A 145 1.06 5.34 -17.34
N LEU A 146 1.18 6.67 -17.22
CA LEU A 146 0.19 7.58 -17.77
C LEU A 146 0.01 7.32 -19.27
N ALA A 147 -1.23 7.09 -19.66
CA ALA A 147 -1.64 6.94 -21.05
C ALA A 147 -3.03 7.54 -21.23
N GLN A 148 -3.43 7.71 -22.50
CA GLN A 148 -4.71 8.32 -22.85
C GLN A 148 -5.88 7.60 -22.14
N PRO A 149 -6.87 8.35 -21.59
CA PRO A 149 -7.99 7.77 -20.85
C PRO A 149 -8.72 6.66 -21.59
N VAL A 150 -8.89 6.79 -22.92
CA VAL A 150 -9.56 5.76 -23.75
C VAL A 150 -8.94 4.36 -23.62
N HIS A 151 -7.65 4.27 -23.30
CA HIS A 151 -6.95 3.02 -23.09
C HIS A 151 -6.87 2.62 -21.61
N MET A 152 -6.74 3.61 -20.72
CA MET A 152 -6.47 3.35 -19.31
C MET A 152 -7.74 3.06 -18.49
N LEU A 153 -8.86 3.76 -18.76
CA LEU A 153 -10.09 3.56 -17.98
C LEU A 153 -10.57 2.10 -17.96
N PRO A 154 -10.59 1.37 -19.11
CA PRO A 154 -10.95 -0.05 -19.10
C PRO A 154 -9.97 -0.90 -18.28
N ILE A 155 -8.68 -0.58 -18.25
CA ILE A 155 -7.69 -1.32 -17.45
C ILE A 155 -7.99 -1.13 -15.96
N MET A 156 -8.26 0.10 -15.53
CA MET A 156 -8.63 0.42 -14.16
C MET A 156 -9.92 -0.30 -13.73
N ASP A 157 -10.93 -0.37 -14.59
CA ASP A 157 -12.17 -1.13 -14.33
C ASP A 157 -11.89 -2.62 -14.10
N HIS A 158 -10.99 -3.21 -14.89
CA HIS A 158 -10.60 -4.62 -14.74
C HIS A 158 -9.80 -4.85 -13.46
N LEU A 159 -8.87 -3.95 -13.11
CA LEU A 159 -8.10 -4.02 -11.88
C LEU A 159 -9.03 -3.97 -10.65
N TRP A 160 -9.94 -3.01 -10.62
CA TRP A 160 -10.95 -2.90 -9.55
C TRP A 160 -11.82 -4.15 -9.46
N SER A 161 -12.33 -4.64 -10.59
CA SER A 161 -13.15 -5.86 -10.66
C SER A 161 -12.39 -7.11 -10.23
N ALA A 162 -11.06 -7.13 -10.42
CA ALA A 162 -10.18 -8.19 -9.94
C ALA A 162 -9.89 -8.09 -8.44
N GLY A 163 -10.35 -7.04 -7.75
CA GLY A 163 -10.11 -6.85 -6.31
C GLY A 163 -8.76 -6.19 -6.00
N LEU A 164 -8.22 -5.39 -6.91
CA LEU A 164 -7.05 -4.56 -6.66
C LEU A 164 -7.51 -3.19 -6.12
N PRO A 165 -7.23 -2.85 -4.84
CA PRO A 165 -7.75 -1.62 -4.23
C PRO A 165 -6.92 -0.36 -4.53
N HIS A 166 -5.64 -0.49 -4.93
CA HIS A 166 -4.70 0.63 -4.98
C HIS A 166 -3.98 0.73 -6.32
N ILE A 167 -3.95 1.90 -6.94
CA ILE A 167 -3.12 2.16 -8.12
C ILE A 167 -2.24 3.38 -7.91
N THR A 168 -1.07 3.40 -8.54
CA THR A 168 -0.21 4.57 -8.66
C THR A 168 0.00 4.88 -10.13
N ILE A 169 -0.26 6.12 -10.54
CA ILE A 169 -0.07 6.57 -11.91
C ILE A 169 1.28 7.28 -12.01
N HIS A 170 2.20 6.74 -12.80
CA HIS A 170 3.51 7.34 -13.08
C HIS A 170 3.38 8.35 -14.22
N VAL A 171 3.79 9.59 -13.96
CA VAL A 171 3.72 10.68 -14.94
C VAL A 171 5.04 10.80 -15.69
N PRO A 172 5.00 10.86 -17.04
CA PRO A 172 6.18 11.08 -17.85
C PRO A 172 6.63 12.53 -17.77
N VAL A 173 7.77 12.82 -18.42
CA VAL A 173 8.22 14.19 -18.64
C VAL A 173 7.20 14.97 -19.46
N ALA A 174 6.86 16.18 -19.00
CA ALA A 174 5.87 17.07 -19.62
C ALA A 174 4.50 16.38 -19.84
N PRO A 175 3.81 15.96 -18.76
CA PRO A 175 2.56 15.21 -18.87
C PRO A 175 1.38 16.12 -19.28
N ASP A 176 0.34 15.51 -19.85
CA ASP A 176 -0.93 16.19 -20.07
C ASP A 176 -1.76 16.19 -18.78
N VAL A 177 -1.98 17.39 -18.22
CA VAL A 177 -2.74 17.60 -16.98
C VAL A 177 -4.16 17.06 -17.08
N VAL A 178 -4.80 17.19 -18.25
CA VAL A 178 -6.17 16.72 -18.46
C VAL A 178 -6.23 15.20 -18.38
N GLU A 179 -5.21 14.51 -18.90
CA GLU A 179 -5.14 13.04 -18.82
C GLU A 179 -4.95 12.59 -17.37
N ILE A 180 -3.99 13.18 -16.62
CA ILE A 180 -3.78 12.82 -15.21
C ILE A 180 -5.07 13.00 -14.41
N VAL A 181 -5.69 14.17 -14.50
CA VAL A 181 -6.91 14.50 -13.75
C VAL A 181 -8.05 13.54 -14.10
N SER A 182 -8.24 13.23 -15.39
CA SER A 182 -9.28 12.29 -15.85
C SER A 182 -9.11 10.88 -15.27
N LEU A 183 -7.86 10.40 -15.16
CA LEU A 183 -7.60 9.08 -14.58
C LEU A 183 -7.85 9.08 -13.07
N VAL A 184 -7.43 10.11 -12.36
CA VAL A 184 -7.66 10.22 -10.90
C VAL A 184 -9.16 10.33 -10.61
N GLU A 185 -9.91 11.15 -11.36
CA GLU A 185 -11.37 11.24 -11.23
C GLU A 185 -12.06 9.88 -11.39
N HIS A 186 -11.66 9.10 -12.42
CA HIS A 186 -12.22 7.78 -12.64
C HIS A 186 -11.84 6.79 -11.52
N ALA A 187 -10.61 6.87 -11.02
CA ALA A 187 -10.16 6.07 -9.89
C ALA A 187 -11.02 6.35 -8.65
N GLN A 188 -11.27 7.62 -8.35
CA GLN A 188 -12.14 8.01 -7.24
C GLN A 188 -13.59 7.57 -7.44
N TRP A 189 -14.10 7.61 -8.68
CA TRP A 189 -15.44 7.12 -9.01
C TRP A 189 -15.58 5.59 -8.79
N LEU A 190 -14.58 4.80 -9.18
CA LEU A 190 -14.51 3.37 -8.85
C LEU A 190 -14.38 3.12 -7.34
N GLY A 191 -13.79 4.10 -6.65
CA GLY A 191 -13.38 4.03 -5.26
C GLY A 191 -12.06 3.30 -5.08
N LEU A 192 -11.18 3.30 -6.09
CA LEU A 192 -9.77 2.96 -5.91
C LEU A 192 -9.10 3.95 -4.95
N ILE A 193 -8.02 3.50 -4.31
CA ILE A 193 -6.99 4.41 -3.80
C ILE A 193 -6.11 4.75 -5.00
N CYS A 194 -5.85 6.03 -5.24
CA CYS A 194 -5.10 6.50 -6.40
C CYS A 194 -3.98 7.44 -6.01
N GLY A 195 -2.75 7.02 -6.28
CA GLY A 195 -1.54 7.85 -6.23
C GLY A 195 -1.17 8.45 -7.57
N VAL A 196 -0.41 9.54 -7.54
CA VAL A 196 0.32 10.06 -8.70
C VAL A 196 1.80 10.19 -8.35
N SER A 197 2.67 9.66 -9.21
CA SER A 197 4.11 9.56 -9.00
C SER A 197 4.88 10.23 -10.14
N GLY A 198 5.96 10.96 -9.84
CA GLY A 198 6.86 11.46 -10.87
C GLY A 198 7.91 12.46 -10.40
N ARG A 199 8.58 13.12 -11.35
CA ARG A 199 9.52 14.22 -11.06
C ARG A 199 8.77 15.43 -10.54
N ALA A 200 9.40 16.18 -9.64
CA ALA A 200 8.77 17.35 -9.07
C ALA A 200 8.46 18.43 -10.12
N SER A 201 9.38 18.63 -11.07
CA SER A 201 9.21 19.62 -12.15
C SER A 201 8.03 19.30 -13.06
N ASP A 202 7.66 18.02 -13.22
CA ASP A 202 6.53 17.61 -14.04
C ASP A 202 5.19 17.68 -13.30
N LEU A 203 5.22 17.56 -11.97
CA LEU A 203 4.04 17.63 -11.11
C LEU A 203 3.72 19.06 -10.63
N LEU A 204 4.70 19.97 -10.66
CA LEU A 204 4.52 21.36 -10.23
C LEU A 204 3.94 22.27 -11.32
N VAL A 205 3.77 21.76 -12.55
CA VAL A 205 3.31 22.56 -13.68
C VAL A 205 1.87 23.05 -13.49
N GLY A 206 1.64 24.32 -13.84
CA GLY A 206 0.28 24.89 -13.88
C GLY A 206 -0.51 24.69 -12.58
N SER A 207 -1.69 24.10 -12.71
CA SER A 207 -2.65 23.83 -11.64
C SER A 207 -2.69 22.35 -11.19
N VAL A 208 -1.74 21.51 -11.62
CA VAL A 208 -1.78 20.05 -11.38
C VAL A 208 -2.09 19.70 -9.93
N ILE A 209 -1.32 20.21 -8.97
CA ILE A 209 -1.51 19.89 -7.55
C ILE A 209 -2.90 20.31 -7.03
N SER A 210 -3.38 21.49 -7.41
CA SER A 210 -4.71 21.95 -6.99
C SER A 210 -5.85 21.18 -7.67
N ASP A 211 -5.65 20.77 -8.92
CA ASP A 211 -6.63 20.00 -9.67
C ASP A 211 -6.72 18.58 -9.10
N LEU A 212 -5.56 17.95 -8.83
CA LEU A 212 -5.47 16.65 -8.15
C LEU A 212 -6.09 16.66 -6.75
N ALA A 213 -5.87 17.73 -5.98
CA ALA A 213 -6.54 17.90 -4.69
C ALA A 213 -8.06 18.01 -4.83
N THR A 214 -8.53 18.73 -5.85
CA THR A 214 -9.96 18.93 -6.10
C THR A 214 -10.65 17.61 -6.47
N VAL A 215 -9.99 16.79 -7.29
CA VAL A 215 -10.55 15.49 -7.71
C VAL A 215 -10.36 14.38 -6.69
N GLY A 216 -9.54 14.62 -5.65
CA GLY A 216 -9.39 13.73 -4.50
C GLY A 216 -8.30 12.67 -4.67
N VAL A 217 -7.13 13.04 -5.20
CA VAL A 217 -5.94 12.16 -5.18
C VAL A 217 -5.63 11.70 -3.74
N ASP A 218 -5.27 10.43 -3.56
CA ASP A 218 -5.01 9.89 -2.21
C ASP A 218 -3.58 10.19 -1.74
N HIS A 219 -2.61 10.21 -2.65
CA HIS A 219 -1.23 10.62 -2.33
C HIS A 219 -0.44 11.07 -3.57
N ILE A 220 0.62 11.85 -3.33
CA ILE A 220 1.59 12.29 -4.34
C ILE A 220 2.98 11.76 -3.97
N SER A 221 3.56 10.98 -4.87
CA SER A 221 4.91 10.41 -4.70
C SER A 221 5.91 11.17 -5.57
N VAL A 222 6.95 11.73 -4.95
CA VAL A 222 7.92 12.60 -5.64
C VAL A 222 9.31 12.09 -5.44
N PHE A 223 10.09 11.98 -6.51
CA PHE A 223 11.49 11.62 -6.40
C PHE A 223 12.27 12.66 -5.58
N TYR A 224 13.06 12.19 -4.61
CA TYR A 224 13.88 13.03 -3.75
C TYR A 224 15.18 12.31 -3.37
N ALA A 225 16.10 12.17 -4.33
CA ALA A 225 17.31 11.36 -4.15
C ALA A 225 18.25 11.82 -3.03
N SER A 226 18.37 13.12 -2.79
CA SER A 226 19.24 13.67 -1.77
C SER A 226 18.79 15.07 -1.34
N ALA A 227 19.14 15.47 -0.12
CA ALA A 227 19.10 16.87 0.31
C ALA A 227 20.21 17.73 -0.32
N ASP A 228 21.20 17.12 -0.98
CA ASP A 228 22.14 17.85 -1.85
C ASP A 228 21.48 18.13 -3.22
N PRO A 229 21.22 19.41 -3.56
CA PRO A 229 20.60 19.76 -4.83
C PRO A 229 21.40 19.29 -6.05
N ALA A 230 22.74 19.34 -5.98
CA ALA A 230 23.57 18.94 -7.11
C ALA A 230 23.47 17.43 -7.38
N LEU A 231 23.40 16.63 -6.31
CA LEU A 231 23.21 15.19 -6.43
C LEU A 231 21.81 14.85 -6.94
N HIS A 232 20.77 15.46 -6.36
CA HIS A 232 19.40 15.26 -6.81
C HIS A 232 19.21 15.63 -8.29
N ASP A 233 19.63 16.85 -8.66
CA ASP A 233 19.45 17.39 -10.01
C ASP A 233 20.24 16.60 -11.07
N SER A 234 21.35 15.94 -10.67
CA SER A 234 22.07 15.03 -11.56
C SER A 234 21.20 13.86 -12.06
N PHE A 235 20.19 13.47 -11.28
CA PHE A 235 19.24 12.42 -11.64
C PHE A 235 17.94 12.97 -12.20
N PHE A 236 17.40 14.10 -11.72
CA PHE A 236 16.06 14.52 -12.13
C PHE A 236 16.02 15.81 -12.97
N GLY A 237 17.17 16.42 -13.23
CA GLY A 237 17.31 17.64 -14.04
C GLY A 237 17.54 18.88 -13.19
N GLU A 238 18.14 19.91 -13.80
CA GLU A 238 18.47 21.17 -13.11
C GLU A 238 17.21 21.84 -12.55
N GLY A 239 17.23 22.14 -11.26
CA GLY A 239 16.13 22.78 -10.54
C GLY A 239 15.04 21.83 -10.02
N ASP A 240 15.12 20.52 -10.28
CA ASP A 240 14.11 19.57 -9.81
C ASP A 240 14.09 19.46 -8.28
N HIS A 241 15.25 19.54 -7.62
CA HIS A 241 15.32 19.58 -6.15
C HIS A 241 14.52 20.77 -5.58
N ALA A 242 14.69 21.95 -6.16
CA ALA A 242 13.95 23.14 -5.73
C ALA A 242 12.45 23.01 -6.02
N ALA A 243 12.09 22.38 -7.14
CA ALA A 243 10.70 22.04 -7.44
C ALA A 243 10.12 21.04 -6.44
N ALA A 244 10.89 20.05 -5.97
CA ALA A 244 10.46 19.07 -4.99
C ALA A 244 10.13 19.71 -3.65
N GLU A 245 11.01 20.58 -3.12
CA GLU A 245 10.74 21.30 -1.87
C GLU A 245 9.54 22.27 -1.96
N GLU A 246 9.32 22.89 -3.13
CA GLU A 246 8.11 23.70 -3.36
C GLU A 246 6.86 22.82 -3.48
N LEU A 247 6.96 21.65 -4.11
CA LEU A 247 5.85 20.71 -4.22
C LEU A 247 5.43 20.22 -2.83
N PHE A 248 6.37 19.83 -1.96
CA PHE A 248 6.08 19.44 -0.58
C PHE A 248 5.35 20.55 0.20
N ARG A 249 5.74 21.81 0.01
CA ARG A 249 5.01 22.95 0.60
C ARG A 249 3.58 23.10 0.06
N ARG A 250 3.35 22.78 -1.23
CA ARG A 250 2.01 22.83 -1.83
C ARG A 250 1.13 21.66 -1.40
N THR A 251 1.68 20.45 -1.30
CA THR A 251 0.95 19.28 -0.80
C THR A 251 0.57 19.47 0.67
N GLU A 252 1.49 19.98 1.50
CA GLU A 252 1.17 20.34 2.89
C GLU A 252 0.02 21.35 2.96
N ALA A 253 0.09 22.43 2.17
CA ALA A 253 -0.95 23.47 2.16
C ALA A 253 -2.30 22.98 1.61
N ALA A 254 -2.30 21.96 0.75
CA ALA A 254 -3.49 21.34 0.19
C ALA A 254 -3.99 20.13 1.01
N GLU A 255 -3.35 19.84 2.15
CA GLU A 255 -3.63 18.66 3.00
C GLU A 255 -3.54 17.32 2.23
N LEU A 256 -2.66 17.26 1.22
CA LEU A 256 -2.38 16.04 0.46
C LEU A 256 -1.30 15.22 1.16
N ALA A 257 -1.46 13.90 1.15
CA ALA A 257 -0.40 13.00 1.59
C ALA A 257 0.72 12.98 0.56
N ASP A 258 1.94 13.31 0.97
CA ASP A 258 3.14 13.23 0.14
C ASP A 258 4.06 12.10 0.60
N VAL A 259 4.79 11.55 -0.37
CA VAL A 259 5.78 10.49 -0.19
C VAL A 259 7.05 10.85 -0.95
N ALA A 260 8.16 10.97 -0.24
CA ALA A 260 9.47 11.16 -0.86
C ALA A 260 10.04 9.82 -1.34
N GLN A 261 10.23 9.65 -2.65
CA GLN A 261 10.82 8.45 -3.23
C GLN A 261 12.34 8.59 -3.30
N ILE A 262 13.05 7.81 -2.50
CA ILE A 262 14.50 7.87 -2.34
C ILE A 262 15.14 6.62 -2.99
N PRO A 263 15.75 6.74 -4.20
CA PRO A 263 16.56 5.66 -4.75
C PRO A 263 17.74 5.35 -3.84
N LEU A 264 17.96 4.08 -3.56
CA LEU A 264 19.16 3.56 -2.90
C LEU A 264 20.15 3.08 -3.96
N ILE A 265 21.14 3.93 -4.18
CA ILE A 265 22.32 3.73 -5.03
C ILE A 265 23.52 4.25 -4.26
N ARG A 266 24.74 3.89 -4.66
CA ARG A 266 25.96 4.28 -3.94
C ARG A 266 26.04 5.78 -3.59
N PRO A 267 25.69 6.73 -4.50
CA PRO A 267 25.71 8.15 -4.17
C PRO A 267 24.70 8.56 -3.09
N THR A 268 23.50 7.97 -3.08
CA THR A 268 22.43 8.34 -2.14
C THR A 268 22.54 7.60 -0.82
N VAL A 269 23.14 6.40 -0.80
CA VAL A 269 23.49 5.67 0.43
C VAL A 269 24.44 6.51 1.32
N ALA A 270 25.28 7.36 0.74
CA ALA A 270 26.14 8.24 1.52
C ALA A 270 25.40 9.43 2.17
N THR A 271 24.16 9.73 1.74
CA THR A 271 23.47 10.98 2.10
C THR A 271 22.06 10.79 2.66
N PHE A 272 21.46 9.59 2.63
CA PHE A 272 20.07 9.37 3.03
C PHE A 272 19.75 9.83 4.45
N ALA A 273 20.69 9.74 5.40
CA ALA A 273 20.46 10.22 6.76
C ALA A 273 20.18 11.73 6.80
N ALA A 274 20.98 12.52 6.09
CA ALA A 274 20.77 13.96 5.93
C ALA A 274 19.51 14.25 5.10
N THR A 275 19.20 13.41 4.11
CA THR A 275 17.94 13.49 3.34
C THR A 275 16.72 13.33 4.24
N LEU A 276 16.73 12.35 5.15
CA LEU A 276 15.64 12.11 6.10
C LEU A 276 15.50 13.25 7.11
N GLU A 277 16.62 13.78 7.63
CA GLU A 277 16.60 14.99 8.48
C GLU A 277 15.97 16.17 7.73
N ARG A 278 16.30 16.36 6.45
CA ARG A 278 15.71 17.41 5.62
C ARG A 278 14.22 17.21 5.38
N LEU A 279 13.77 15.99 5.14
CA LEU A 279 12.33 15.69 5.03
C LEU A 279 11.58 16.05 6.31
N GLN A 280 12.15 15.77 7.48
CA GLN A 280 11.57 16.16 8.76
C GLN A 280 11.46 17.69 8.91
N GLU A 281 12.48 18.46 8.48
CA GLU A 281 12.42 19.93 8.45
C GLU A 281 11.33 20.46 7.51
N LEU A 282 11.18 19.80 6.35
CA LEU A 282 10.14 20.09 5.35
C LEU A 282 8.76 19.55 5.77
N ARG A 283 8.67 18.84 6.91
CA ARG A 283 7.45 18.22 7.43
C ARG A 283 6.84 17.15 6.52
N VAL A 284 7.67 16.50 5.70
CA VAL A 284 7.30 15.36 4.86
C VAL A 284 7.44 14.08 5.69
N PRO A 285 6.32 13.44 6.09
CA PRO A 285 6.36 12.38 7.10
C PRO A 285 6.57 10.99 6.50
N ASN A 286 6.55 10.83 5.17
CA ASN A 286 6.65 9.53 4.51
C ASN A 286 7.78 9.52 3.47
N ALA A 287 8.58 8.45 3.49
CA ALA A 287 9.57 8.14 2.47
C ALA A 287 9.34 6.72 1.93
N ALA A 288 9.54 6.52 0.64
CA ALA A 288 9.59 5.21 0.01
C ALA A 288 10.99 4.97 -0.53
N PHE A 289 11.55 3.79 -0.29
CA PHE A 289 12.89 3.43 -0.71
C PHE A 289 12.84 2.26 -1.69
N TYR A 290 13.56 2.38 -2.80
CA TYR A 290 13.82 1.31 -3.74
C TYR A 290 15.31 1.25 -4.04
N ALA A 291 15.87 0.06 -4.17
CA ALA A 291 17.28 -0.11 -4.47
C ALA A 291 17.49 -0.52 -5.92
N ILE A 292 18.52 0.02 -6.57
CA ILE A 292 19.01 -0.51 -7.85
C ILE A 292 20.24 -1.35 -7.55
N ALA A 293 20.11 -2.66 -7.75
CA ALA A 293 21.12 -3.62 -7.30
C ALA A 293 21.64 -4.54 -8.42
N SER A 294 22.93 -4.82 -8.37
CA SER A 294 23.61 -5.80 -9.21
C SER A 294 23.76 -7.14 -8.45
N PRO A 295 23.37 -8.30 -9.03
CA PRO A 295 23.48 -9.60 -8.37
C PRO A 295 24.92 -10.08 -8.21
N ASP A 296 25.79 -9.70 -9.14
CA ASP A 296 27.19 -10.12 -9.24
C ASP A 296 28.15 -9.23 -8.44
N GLY A 297 27.62 -8.19 -7.78
CA GLY A 297 28.40 -7.22 -7.02
C GLY A 297 29.16 -6.20 -7.89
N SER A 298 28.88 -6.14 -9.20
CA SER A 298 29.38 -5.05 -10.05
C SER A 298 28.74 -3.72 -9.62
N VAL A 299 29.58 -2.73 -9.33
CA VAL A 299 29.18 -1.45 -8.71
C VAL A 299 29.80 -0.26 -9.43
N GLU A 300 30.39 -0.49 -10.61
CA GLU A 300 31.21 0.50 -11.32
C GLU A 300 30.42 1.74 -11.76
N ASP A 301 29.10 1.60 -11.93
CA ASP A 301 28.23 2.69 -12.36
C ASP A 301 27.42 3.34 -11.24
N GLY A 302 27.58 2.88 -9.99
CA GLY A 302 26.90 3.42 -8.82
C GLY A 302 25.72 2.58 -8.29
N SER A 303 25.40 1.44 -8.89
CA SER A 303 24.46 0.47 -8.29
C SER A 303 24.97 -0.12 -6.96
N LEU A 304 24.07 -0.80 -6.24
CA LEU A 304 24.40 -1.51 -5.01
C LEU A 304 24.68 -2.99 -5.26
N PRO A 305 25.63 -3.62 -4.53
CA PRO A 305 25.73 -5.06 -4.56
C PRO A 305 24.53 -5.66 -3.79
N ALA A 306 23.86 -6.66 -4.38
CA ALA A 306 22.68 -7.28 -3.76
C ALA A 306 22.93 -7.79 -2.32
N ALA A 307 24.15 -8.22 -2.02
CA ALA A 307 24.55 -8.68 -0.69
C ALA A 307 24.58 -7.58 0.38
N ALA A 308 24.67 -6.30 0.00
CA ALA A 308 24.69 -5.18 0.95
C ALA A 308 23.28 -4.65 1.30
N LEU A 309 22.23 -5.09 0.60
CA LEU A 309 20.89 -4.54 0.78
C LEU A 309 20.34 -4.70 2.20
N ALA A 310 20.64 -5.81 2.87
CA ALA A 310 20.16 -6.06 4.24
C ALA A 310 20.80 -5.12 5.27
N GLU A 311 22.11 -4.84 5.13
CA GLU A 311 22.83 -3.90 6.01
C GLU A 311 22.35 -2.46 5.76
N ILE A 312 22.21 -2.08 4.49
CA ILE A 312 21.69 -0.75 4.11
C ILE A 312 20.26 -0.56 4.62
N ALA A 313 19.42 -1.60 4.57
CA ALA A 313 18.08 -1.53 5.11
C ALA A 313 18.09 -1.24 6.62
N ASP A 314 18.89 -1.97 7.41
CA ASP A 314 19.02 -1.74 8.86
C ASP A 314 19.48 -0.30 9.20
N ASP A 315 20.43 0.23 8.41
CA ASP A 315 20.90 1.61 8.55
C ASP A 315 19.80 2.64 8.22
N VAL A 316 19.02 2.39 7.16
CA VAL A 316 17.88 3.24 6.75
C VAL A 316 16.80 3.24 7.82
N GLU A 317 16.40 2.06 8.32
CA GLU A 317 15.40 1.93 9.39
C GLU A 317 15.84 2.71 10.63
N SER A 318 17.09 2.52 11.05
CA SER A 318 17.68 3.24 12.18
C SER A 318 17.72 4.76 11.96
N ALA A 319 17.97 5.24 10.75
CA ALA A 319 18.00 6.66 10.44
C ALA A 319 16.59 7.27 10.36
N ALA A 320 15.64 6.56 9.77
CA ALA A 320 14.25 6.97 9.66
C ALA A 320 13.61 7.11 11.05
N ASP A 321 13.86 6.16 11.95
CA ASP A 321 13.43 6.22 13.35
C ASP A 321 13.98 7.46 14.07
N ARG A 322 15.25 7.80 13.87
CA ARG A 322 15.87 9.00 14.47
C ARG A 322 15.26 10.28 13.89
N ALA A 323 15.04 10.33 12.58
CA ALA A 323 14.46 11.47 11.89
C ALA A 323 12.95 11.61 12.13
N LYS A 324 12.28 10.55 12.64
CA LYS A 324 10.82 10.43 12.76
C LYS A 324 10.09 10.51 11.42
N VAL A 325 10.73 9.99 10.38
CA VAL A 325 10.15 9.84 9.04
C VAL A 325 9.69 8.39 8.90
N ARG A 326 8.45 8.18 8.49
CA ARG A 326 7.93 6.83 8.20
C ARG A 326 8.53 6.36 6.88
N PHE A 327 8.88 5.08 6.79
CA PHE A 327 9.44 4.50 5.58
C PHE A 327 8.59 3.36 5.03
N GLN A 328 8.67 3.18 3.72
CA GLN A 328 8.10 2.05 2.98
C GLN A 328 9.17 1.45 2.07
N TRP A 329 9.21 0.13 1.98
CA TRP A 329 10.11 -0.58 1.07
C TRP A 329 9.37 -0.94 -0.22
N GLN A 330 9.91 -0.48 -1.35
CA GLN A 330 9.55 -0.97 -2.66
C GLN A 330 10.51 -2.12 -3.07
N PRO A 331 10.08 -3.04 -3.95
CA PRO A 331 10.95 -4.10 -4.42
C PRO A 331 12.26 -3.56 -5.01
N PRO A 332 13.41 -4.20 -4.75
CA PRO A 332 14.65 -3.81 -5.40
C PRO A 332 14.59 -4.13 -6.91
N VAL A 333 15.13 -3.23 -7.70
CA VAL A 333 15.23 -3.34 -9.15
C VAL A 333 16.57 -3.91 -9.54
N LEU A 334 16.54 -4.90 -10.43
CA LEU A 334 17.75 -5.44 -11.04
C LEU A 334 18.41 -4.39 -11.93
N ARG A 335 19.69 -4.09 -11.69
CA ARG A 335 20.47 -3.18 -12.53
C ARG A 335 20.51 -3.68 -13.99
N ASP A 336 20.06 -2.84 -14.93
CA ASP A 336 20.10 -3.14 -16.37
C ASP A 336 21.21 -2.35 -17.09
N PRO A 337 22.37 -2.96 -17.39
CA PRO A 337 23.49 -2.26 -17.99
C PRO A 337 23.21 -1.66 -19.39
N ALA A 338 22.08 -2.00 -20.03
CA ALA A 338 21.68 -1.41 -21.31
C ALA A 338 21.13 0.02 -21.17
N VAL A 339 20.68 0.43 -19.98
CA VAL A 339 20.20 1.78 -19.68
C VAL A 339 21.15 2.52 -18.75
N SER A 340 21.16 3.84 -18.84
CA SER A 340 21.95 4.66 -17.91
C SER A 340 21.41 4.52 -16.50
N LEU A 341 22.28 4.63 -15.48
CA LEU A 341 21.81 4.58 -14.09
C LEU A 341 20.78 5.68 -13.81
N ALA A 342 20.96 6.87 -14.39
CA ALA A 342 20.04 7.98 -14.18
C ALA A 342 18.65 7.71 -14.79
N ASP A 343 18.57 7.09 -15.97
CA ASP A 343 17.28 6.73 -16.56
C ASP A 343 16.60 5.61 -15.77
N GLN A 344 17.37 4.65 -15.25
CA GLN A 344 16.82 3.60 -14.38
C GLN A 344 16.36 4.15 -13.03
N VAL A 345 17.06 5.14 -12.46
CA VAL A 345 16.59 5.88 -11.28
C VAL A 345 15.29 6.64 -11.57
N ARG A 346 15.16 7.28 -12.74
CA ARG A 346 13.92 7.97 -13.13
C ARG A 346 12.75 7.03 -13.38
N ALA A 347 13.02 5.80 -13.80
CA ALA A 347 11.99 4.78 -13.97
C ALA A 347 11.41 4.28 -12.63
N GLY A 348 12.13 4.44 -11.52
CA GLY A 348 11.66 4.02 -10.20
C GLY A 348 11.77 2.51 -9.97
N ALA A 349 10.91 2.00 -9.08
CA ALA A 349 10.87 0.61 -8.61
C ALA A 349 10.06 -0.32 -9.51
#